data_AF-A0A1G2R6C0-F1
#
_entry.id   AF-A0A1G2R6C0-F1
#
_cell.length_a   1.000
_cell.length_b   1.000
_cell.length_c   1.000
_cell.angle_alpha   90.00
_cell.angle_beta   90.00
_cell.angle_gamma   90.00
#
_symmetry.space_group_name_H-M   'P 1'
#
loop_
_entity.id
_entity.type
_entity.pdbx_description
1 polymer ?
#
loop_
_entity_poly.entity_id
_entity_poly.type
_entity_poly.pdbx_seq_one_letter_code
_entity_poly.pdbx_strand_id
1 'polypeptide(L)'
;ERKQILIQPWDKSYLEPIAKALQSGQLGASPVVEKDAIRITLPQMNQEYRQSFSKILSEKAEQARELMRKWRDQAWSEIQRQVREGKAGEDEKFKGKDELQKLIDEYQGKIESLVEVKQREIQEV
;
A
#
# COMPACT_ATOMS: atom_id res chain seq x y z
N GLU A 1 10.89 4.67 -24.51
CA GLU A 1 10.96 4.25 -23.10
C GLU A 1 11.67 5.33 -22.28
N ARG A 2 11.08 5.81 -21.19
CA ARG A 2 11.73 6.79 -20.29
C ARG A 2 11.73 6.22 -18.87
N LYS A 3 12.69 5.34 -18.56
CA LYS A 3 12.93 4.82 -17.19
C LYS A 3 13.63 5.86 -16.30
N GLN A 4 13.22 7.12 -16.42
CA GLN A 4 13.86 8.25 -15.76
C GLN A 4 12.83 9.10 -15.03
N ILE A 5 13.13 9.39 -13.77
CA ILE A 5 12.37 10.33 -12.94
C ILE A 5 13.22 11.58 -12.80
N LEU A 6 12.63 12.74 -13.06
CA LEU A 6 13.26 14.04 -12.83
C LEU A 6 12.62 14.68 -11.61
N ILE A 7 13.44 15.03 -10.62
CA ILE A 7 13.03 15.70 -9.39
C ILE A 7 13.63 17.10 -9.42
N GLN A 8 12.77 18.12 -9.48
CA GLN A 8 13.21 19.51 -9.43
C GLN A 8 12.70 20.13 -8.12
N PRO A 9 13.57 20.39 -7.14
CA PRO A 9 13.14 21.05 -5.92
C PRO A 9 12.82 22.52 -6.18
N TRP A 10 11.86 23.05 -5.42
CA TRP A 10 11.47 24.46 -5.47
C TRP A 10 12.58 25.39 -4.97
N ASP A 11 13.38 24.92 -4.00
CA ASP A 11 14.58 25.60 -3.50
C ASP A 11 15.81 24.71 -3.74
N LYS A 12 16.83 25.30 -4.35
CA LYS A 12 18.10 24.64 -4.70
C LYS A 12 18.90 24.20 -3.48
N SER A 13 18.66 24.81 -2.32
CA SER A 13 19.29 24.40 -1.05
C SER A 13 19.01 22.94 -0.68
N TYR A 14 17.88 22.38 -1.16
CA TYR A 14 17.49 21.00 -0.92
C TYR A 14 18.06 19.98 -1.91
N LEU A 15 18.81 20.40 -2.94
CA LEU A 15 19.39 19.48 -3.92
C LEU A 15 20.29 18.42 -3.26
N GLU A 16 21.21 18.84 -2.40
CA GLU A 16 22.15 17.93 -1.73
C GLU A 16 21.45 17.03 -0.68
N PRO A 17 20.58 17.54 0.22
CA PRO A 17 19.80 16.69 1.11
C PRO A 17 18.95 15.64 0.38
N ILE A 18 18.26 16.03 -0.69
CA ILE A 18 17.43 15.11 -1.47
C ILE A 18 18.30 14.06 -2.17
N ALA A 19 19.42 14.46 -2.78
CA ALA A 19 20.34 13.52 -3.43
C ALA A 19 20.90 12.49 -2.43
N LYS A 20 21.32 12.92 -1.23
CA LYS A 20 21.79 12.01 -0.17
C LYS A 20 20.70 11.05 0.30
N ALA A 21 19.48 11.56 0.53
CA ALA A 21 18.36 10.73 0.93
C ALA A 21 18.04 9.65 -0.12
N LEU A 22 18.06 10.02 -1.40
CA LEU A 22 17.84 9.10 -2.52
C LEU A 22 18.95 8.05 -2.65
N GLN A 23 20.22 8.41 -2.42
CA GLN A 23 21.34 7.46 -2.39
C GLN A 23 21.23 6.47 -1.22
N SER A 24 20.79 6.95 -0.05
CA SER A 24 20.57 6.08 1.12
C SER A 24 19.32 5.22 1.00
N GLY A 25 18.39 5.59 0.13
CA GLY A 25 17.17 4.85 -0.13
C GLY A 25 17.47 3.54 -0.87
N GLN A 26 16.78 2.46 -0.51
CA GLN A 26 16.85 1.16 -1.19
C GLN A 26 16.12 1.17 -2.56
N LEU A 27 16.31 2.22 -3.35
CA LEU A 27 15.66 2.37 -4.67
C LEU A 27 16.42 1.62 -5.78
N GLY A 28 17.62 1.10 -5.51
CA GLY A 28 18.43 0.39 -6.50
C GLY A 28 18.86 1.25 -7.69
N ALA A 29 18.72 2.57 -7.59
CA ALA A 29 18.93 3.55 -8.64
C ALA A 29 19.89 4.63 -8.16
N SER A 30 20.86 5.02 -9.01
CA SER A 30 21.79 6.09 -8.69
C SER A 30 21.21 7.45 -9.13
N PRO A 31 20.95 8.39 -8.20
CA PRO A 31 20.53 9.74 -8.55
C PRO A 31 21.72 10.53 -9.12
N VAL A 32 21.48 11.28 -10.19
CA VAL A 32 22.43 12.18 -10.86
C VAL A 32 21.93 13.61 -10.71
N VAL A 33 22.74 14.49 -10.14
CA VAL A 33 22.39 15.91 -9.99
C VAL A 33 22.76 16.66 -11.27
N GLU A 34 21.79 17.37 -11.86
CA GLU A 34 21.92 18.18 -13.07
C GLU A 34 21.50 19.63 -12.78
N LYS A 35 22.47 20.53 -12.54
CA LYS A 35 22.28 21.97 -12.25
C LYS A 35 21.22 22.29 -11.19
N ASP A 36 19.95 22.22 -11.57
CA ASP A 36 18.77 22.58 -10.76
C ASP A 36 17.81 21.40 -10.52
N ALA A 37 18.17 20.18 -10.93
CA ALA A 37 17.32 18.99 -10.80
C ALA A 37 18.13 17.73 -10.47
N ILE A 38 17.43 16.67 -10.05
CA ILE A 38 17.99 15.35 -9.75
C ILE A 38 17.31 14.35 -10.68
N ARG A 39 18.10 13.66 -11.49
CA ARG A 39 17.65 12.60 -12.40
C ARG A 39 17.91 11.25 -11.79
N ILE A 40 16.88 10.41 -11.69
CA ILE A 40 17.00 9.02 -11.25
C ILE A 40 16.77 8.14 -12.46
N THR A 41 17.73 7.28 -12.78
CA THR A 41 17.55 6.23 -13.79
C THR A 41 17.16 4.94 -13.07
N LEU A 42 15.93 4.49 -13.28
CA LEU A 42 15.44 3.26 -12.66
C LEU A 42 16.18 2.05 -13.26
N PRO A 43 16.61 1.08 -12.44
CA PRO A 43 17.22 -0.15 -12.93
C PRO A 43 16.24 -0.92 -13.83
N GLN A 44 16.77 -1.76 -14.70
CA GLN A 44 15.97 -2.71 -15.46
C GLN A 44 15.27 -3.67 -14.50
N MET A 45 14.02 -4.02 -14.80
CA MET A 45 13.26 -5.04 -14.08
C MET A 45 13.83 -6.42 -14.42
N ASN A 46 14.95 -6.78 -13.79
CA ASN A 46 15.51 -8.13 -13.90
C ASN A 46 14.70 -9.12 -13.04
N GLN A 47 15.01 -10.41 -13.17
CA GLN A 47 14.29 -11.46 -12.44
C GLN A 47 14.39 -11.30 -10.91
N GLU A 48 15.51 -10.83 -10.39
CA GLU A 48 15.74 -10.62 -8.95
C GLU A 48 14.88 -9.48 -8.40
N TYR A 49 14.79 -8.35 -9.10
CA TYR A 49 13.91 -7.23 -8.74
C TYR A 49 12.44 -7.65 -8.82
N ARG A 50 12.04 -8.40 -9.85
CA ARG A 50 10.65 -8.91 -9.94
C ARG A 50 10.31 -9.83 -8.76
N GLN A 51 11.23 -10.71 -8.36
CA GLN A 51 11.05 -11.56 -7.18
C GLN A 51 10.96 -10.76 -5.89
N SER A 52 11.80 -9.73 -5.70
CA SER A 52 11.76 -8.89 -4.50
C SER A 52 10.45 -8.09 -4.42
N PHE A 53 9.99 -7.51 -5.53
CA PHE A 53 8.69 -6.83 -5.58
C PHE A 53 7.52 -7.78 -5.35
N SER A 54 7.58 -9.00 -5.89
CA SER A 54 6.56 -10.03 -5.63
C SER A 54 6.49 -10.38 -4.14
N LYS A 55 7.63 -10.45 -3.44
CA LYS A 55 7.67 -10.71 -2.00
C LYS A 55 7.03 -9.55 -1.22
N ILE A 56 7.40 -8.31 -1.54
CA ILE A 56 6.84 -7.10 -0.93
C ILE A 56 5.32 -7.04 -1.16
N LEU A 57 4.85 -7.39 -2.36
CA LEU A 57 3.43 -7.42 -2.69
C LEU A 57 2.69 -8.42 -1.80
N SER A 58 3.22 -9.64 -1.65
CA SER A 58 2.64 -10.67 -0.77
C SER A 58 2.61 -10.24 0.69
N GLU A 59 3.70 -9.64 1.19
CA GLU A 59 3.76 -9.10 2.56
C GLU A 59 2.70 -8.01 2.79
N LYS A 60 2.55 -7.07 1.85
CA LYS A 60 1.53 -6.02 1.93
C LYS A 60 0.11 -6.56 1.85
N ALA A 61 -0.12 -7.55 1.00
CA ALA A 61 -1.43 -8.20 0.89
C ALA A 61 -1.82 -8.88 2.20
N GLU A 62 -0.89 -9.60 2.85
CA GLU A 62 -1.17 -10.27 4.12
C GLU A 62 -1.38 -9.27 5.25
N GLN A 63 -0.56 -8.22 5.34
CA GLN A 63 -0.75 -7.14 6.32
C GLN A 63 -2.13 -6.49 6.18
N ALA A 64 -2.58 -6.23 4.95
CA ALA A 64 -3.91 -5.67 4.69
C ALA A 64 -5.03 -6.61 5.16
N ARG A 65 -4.91 -7.92 4.89
CA ARG A 65 -5.88 -8.93 5.34
C ARG A 65 -5.89 -9.08 6.87
N GLU A 66 -4.73 -9.05 7.51
CA GLU A 66 -4.62 -9.11 8.96
C GLU A 66 -5.30 -7.90 9.61
N LEU A 67 -5.02 -6.69 9.14
CA LEU A 67 -5.65 -5.46 9.63
C LEU A 67 -7.17 -5.50 9.41
N MET A 68 -7.63 -5.94 8.24
CA MET A 68 -9.05 -6.12 7.96
C MET A 68 -9.73 -7.05 8.97
N ARG A 69 -9.13 -8.21 9.25
CA ARG A 69 -9.65 -9.16 10.26
C ARG A 69 -9.72 -8.51 11.63
N LYS A 70 -8.66 -7.82 12.05
CA LYS A 70 -8.61 -7.11 13.33
C LYS A 70 -9.72 -6.06 13.45
N TRP A 71 -9.91 -5.22 12.44
CA TRP A 71 -10.94 -4.18 12.46
C TRP A 71 -12.35 -4.77 12.45
N ARG A 72 -12.58 -5.85 11.71
CA ARG A 72 -13.85 -6.59 11.75
C ARG A 72 -14.16 -7.09 13.16
N ASP A 73 -13.18 -7.73 13.80
CA ASP A 73 -13.38 -8.31 15.13
C ASP A 73 -13.61 -7.22 16.19
N GLN A 74 -12.93 -6.07 16.06
CA GLN A 74 -13.17 -4.88 16.89
C GLN A 74 -14.58 -4.30 16.69
N ALA A 75 -15.00 -4.11 15.43
CA ALA A 75 -16.34 -3.61 15.11
C ALA A 75 -17.43 -4.56 15.62
N TRP A 76 -17.23 -5.88 15.46
CA TRP A 76 -18.17 -6.87 15.95
C TRP A 76 -18.27 -6.87 17.48
N SER A 77 -17.13 -6.77 18.17
CA SER A 77 -17.09 -6.66 19.63
C SER A 77 -17.82 -5.43 20.13
N GLU A 78 -17.71 -4.31 19.41
CA GLU A 78 -18.40 -3.06 19.72
C GLU A 78 -19.91 -3.18 19.54
N ILE A 79 -20.38 -3.76 18.43
CA ILE A 79 -21.80 -4.03 18.19
C ILE A 79 -22.37 -4.89 19.34
N GLN A 80 -21.68 -5.96 19.71
CA GLN A 80 -22.09 -6.81 20.83
C GLN A 80 -22.08 -6.10 22.18
N ARG A 81 -21.18 -5.13 22.37
CA ARG A 81 -21.14 -4.31 23.59
C ARG A 81 -22.34 -3.38 23.68
N GLN A 82 -22.68 -2.69 22.59
CA GLN A 82 -23.82 -1.77 22.56
C GLN A 82 -25.15 -2.46 22.86
N VAL A 83 -25.34 -3.68 22.37
CA VAL A 83 -26.53 -4.50 22.69
C VAL A 83 -26.56 -4.88 24.16
N ARG A 84 -25.41 -5.30 24.73
CA ARG A 84 -25.32 -5.62 26.18
C ARG A 84 -25.58 -4.40 27.07
N GLU A 85 -25.19 -3.22 26.62
CA GLU A 85 -25.43 -1.96 27.32
C GLU A 85 -26.86 -1.42 27.11
N GLY A 86 -27.71 -2.13 26.35
CA GLY A 86 -29.08 -1.70 26.04
C GLY A 86 -29.15 -0.47 25.12
N LYS A 87 -28.03 -0.10 24.47
CA LYS A 87 -27.96 1.02 23.51
C LYS A 87 -28.44 0.65 22.11
N ALA A 88 -28.54 -0.65 21.83
CA ALA A 88 -29.01 -1.20 20.56
C ALA A 88 -29.88 -2.44 20.80
N GLY A 89 -30.87 -2.66 19.92
CA GLY A 89 -31.73 -3.84 19.95
C GLY A 89 -31.10 -5.09 19.33
N GLU A 90 -31.74 -6.25 19.51
CA GLU A 90 -31.29 -7.50 18.85
C GLU A 90 -31.39 -7.39 17.32
N ASP A 91 -32.43 -6.76 16.78
CA ASP A 91 -32.60 -6.56 15.34
C ASP A 91 -31.47 -5.71 14.74
N GLU A 92 -31.03 -4.67 15.46
CA GLU A 92 -29.92 -3.80 15.04
C GLU A 92 -28.59 -4.55 15.05
N LYS A 93 -28.40 -5.48 15.99
CA LYS A 93 -27.23 -6.37 16.03
C LYS A 93 -27.12 -7.21 14.75
N PHE A 94 -28.23 -7.80 14.30
CA PHE A 94 -28.25 -8.62 13.09
C PHE A 94 -27.98 -7.78 11.85
N LYS A 95 -28.62 -6.59 11.73
CA LYS A 95 -28.34 -5.66 10.64
C LYS A 95 -26.88 -5.21 10.62
N GLY A 96 -26.34 -4.81 11.76
CA GLY A 96 -24.94 -4.39 11.89
C GLY A 96 -23.95 -5.50 11.53
N LYS A 97 -24.28 -6.76 11.84
CA LYS A 97 -23.49 -7.92 11.41
C LYS A 97 -23.47 -8.06 9.89
N ASP A 98 -24.63 -7.97 9.25
CA ASP A 98 -24.76 -8.14 7.81
C ASP A 98 -24.08 -6.99 7.05
N GLU A 99 -24.22 -5.76 7.52
CA GLU A 99 -23.54 -4.59 6.96
C GLU A 99 -22.02 -4.69 7.12
N LEU A 100 -21.55 -5.09 8.30
CA LEU A 100 -20.13 -5.34 8.54
C LEU A 100 -19.59 -6.40 7.58
N GLN A 101 -20.31 -7.51 7.40
CA GLN A 101 -19.89 -8.58 6.49
C GLN A 101 -19.80 -8.09 5.04
N LYS A 102 -20.83 -7.39 4.55
CA LYS A 102 -20.82 -6.79 3.20
C LYS A 102 -19.64 -5.87 2.98
N LEU A 103 -19.33 -5.02 3.96
CA LEU A 103 -18.19 -4.10 3.89
C LEU A 103 -16.87 -4.86 3.80
N ILE A 104 -16.70 -5.89 4.63
CA ILE A 104 -15.49 -6.73 4.61
C ILE A 104 -15.35 -7.46 3.27
N ASP A 105 -16.43 -8.03 2.74
CA ASP A 105 -16.38 -8.73 1.44
C ASP A 105 -16.01 -7.77 0.30
N GLU A 106 -16.57 -6.55 0.31
CA GLU A 106 -16.24 -5.52 -0.67
C GLU A 106 -14.75 -5.15 -0.64
N TYR A 107 -14.20 -4.86 0.54
CA TYR A 107 -12.79 -4.48 0.66
C TYR A 107 -11.84 -5.66 0.43
N GLN A 108 -12.26 -6.88 0.74
CA GLN A 108 -11.49 -8.06 0.39
C GLN A 108 -11.36 -8.20 -1.13
N GLY A 109 -12.45 -8.05 -1.88
CA GLY A 109 -12.42 -8.06 -3.34
C GLY A 109 -11.54 -6.93 -3.92
N LYS A 110 -11.57 -5.74 -3.31
CA LYS A 110 -10.67 -4.63 -3.71
C LYS A 110 -9.20 -4.97 -3.50
N ILE A 111 -8.85 -5.59 -2.37
CA ILE A 111 -7.46 -6.01 -2.09
C ILE A 111 -7.01 -7.05 -3.13
N GLU A 112 -7.84 -8.05 -3.41
CA GLU A 112 -7.53 -9.09 -4.40
C GLU A 112 -7.30 -8.49 -5.79
N SER A 113 -8.20 -7.60 -6.23
CA SER A 113 -8.06 -6.91 -7.52
C SER A 113 -6.77 -6.07 -7.61
N LEU A 114 -6.45 -5.30 -6.56
CA LEU A 114 -5.22 -4.50 -6.53
C LEU A 114 -3.96 -5.36 -6.58
N VAL A 115 -3.96 -6.50 -5.88
CA VAL A 115 -2.86 -7.45 -5.91
C VAL A 115 -2.68 -8.04 -7.30
N GLU A 116 -3.75 -8.47 -7.95
CA GLU A 116 -3.70 -9.02 -9.31
C GLU A 116 -3.21 -8.02 -10.35
N VAL A 117 -3.70 -6.78 -10.29
CA VAL A 117 -3.24 -5.69 -11.17
C VAL A 117 -1.76 -5.46 -10.95
N LYS A 118 -1.32 -5.34 -9.68
CA LYS A 118 0.08 -5.05 -9.40
C LYS A 118 1.01 -6.22 -9.74
N GLN A 119 0.55 -7.45 -9.57
CA GLN A 119 1.29 -8.65 -9.94
C GLN A 119 1.50 -8.73 -11.45
N ARG A 120 0.48 -8.41 -12.26
CA ARG A 120 0.62 -8.32 -13.72
C ARG A 120 1.61 -7.23 -14.13
N GLU A 121 1.54 -6.04 -13.54
CA GLU A 121 2.52 -4.97 -13.81
C GLU A 121 3.96 -5.40 -13.51
N ILE A 122 4.19 -6.20 -12.46
CA ILE A 122 5.53 -6.71 -12.12
C ILE A 122 6.03 -7.73 -13.16
N GLN A 123 5.13 -8.47 -13.81
CA GLN A 123 5.48 -9.50 -14.80
C GLN A 123 5.63 -8.97 -16.23
N GLU A 124 4.79 -8.01 -16.63
CA GLU A 124 4.77 -7.44 -17.98
C GLU A 124 5.92 -6.45 -18.24
N VAL A 125 6.49 -5.84 -17.21
CA VAL A 125 7.62 -4.87 -17.29
C VAL A 125 8.95 -5.54 -17.07
#